data_AF-K9B0B4-F1
#
_entry.id   AF-K9B0B4-F1
#
_cell.length_a   1.000
_cell.length_b   1.000
_cell.length_c   1.000
_cell.angle_alpha   90.00
_cell.angle_beta   90.00
_cell.angle_gamma   90.00
#
_symmetry.space_group_name_H-M   'P 1'
#
loop_
_entity.id
_entity.type
_entity.pdbx_description
1 polymer ?
#
loop_
_entity_poly.entity_id
_entity_poly.type
_entity_poly.pdbx_seq_one_letter_code
_entity_poly.pdbx_strand_id
1 'polypeptide(L)'
;MRKNIITSVLPAAAISAALVLGLSACGQNDTSEPEAASTSQAASASLTLGDAWVKTAEEGMTGIFGTLENTTDKDINLVAAKYDGAGMVQLHETVDDGTGTMTMREKKGGFVIPAGGSFVLEPGGNHIMVMDLKQPIKAGEEIDVQLVTADDETIPVKAIAKDYSGAQETYAPGEAEAGKDGEKSEKDGMGDMSGMDMSGDK
;
A
#
# COMPACT_ATOMS: atom_id res chain seq x y z
N MET A 1 18.93 -47.85 35.80
CA MET A 1 17.59 -48.42 36.00
C MET A 1 17.09 -48.89 34.64
N ARG A 2 16.83 -50.18 34.47
CA ARG A 2 16.32 -50.79 33.23
C ARG A 2 14.86 -51.17 33.46
N LYS A 3 13.96 -50.86 32.52
CA LYS A 3 12.81 -51.67 32.05
C LYS A 3 11.67 -50.77 31.55
N ASN A 4 11.48 -50.72 30.23
CA ASN A 4 10.15 -50.56 29.63
C ASN A 4 10.00 -51.64 28.56
N ILE A 5 9.32 -52.71 28.98
CA ILE A 5 8.71 -53.78 28.19
C ILE A 5 7.21 -53.40 28.32
N ILE A 6 6.35 -53.38 27.31
CA ILE A 6 5.64 -54.54 26.79
C ILE A 6 4.86 -54.10 25.53
N THR A 7 5.15 -54.81 24.45
CA THR A 7 4.40 -54.96 23.20
C THR A 7 3.01 -55.53 23.47
N SER A 8 1.96 -55.07 22.77
CA SER A 8 0.80 -55.93 22.52
C SER A 8 0.14 -55.61 21.18
N VAL A 9 -0.24 -56.67 20.49
CA VAL A 9 -0.55 -56.80 19.07
C VAL A 9 -1.93 -57.45 18.93
N LEU A 10 -2.71 -56.98 17.94
CA LEU A 10 -3.74 -57.70 17.13
C LEU A 10 -5.03 -58.21 17.83
N PRO A 11 -6.06 -58.74 17.11
CA PRO A 11 -6.60 -58.48 15.74
C PRO A 11 -8.17 -58.58 15.62
N ALA A 12 -8.66 -58.58 14.37
CA ALA A 12 -9.92 -59.18 13.85
C ALA A 12 -11.22 -58.35 13.97
N ALA A 13 -12.22 -58.37 13.08
CA ALA A 13 -12.65 -59.21 11.95
C ALA A 13 -13.63 -58.34 11.10
N ALA A 14 -13.71 -58.32 9.75
CA ALA A 14 -14.09 -59.33 8.75
C ALA A 14 -15.48 -59.07 8.11
N ILE A 15 -15.51 -59.11 6.76
CA ILE A 15 -16.57 -59.59 5.84
C ILE A 15 -17.78 -58.70 5.52
N SER A 16 -17.88 -58.22 4.27
CA SER A 16 -18.84 -58.75 3.28
C SER A 16 -18.71 -58.03 1.93
N ALA A 17 -18.52 -58.83 0.89
CA ALA A 17 -18.58 -58.42 -0.50
C ALA A 17 -20.03 -58.38 -0.99
N ALA A 18 -20.36 -57.41 -1.85
CA ALA A 18 -21.46 -57.53 -2.80
C ALA A 18 -21.14 -56.69 -4.05
N LEU A 19 -20.75 -57.39 -5.12
CA LEU A 19 -20.76 -56.88 -6.49
C LEU A 19 -22.22 -56.73 -6.94
N VAL A 20 -22.61 -55.56 -7.43
CA VAL A 20 -23.73 -55.42 -8.38
C VAL A 20 -23.29 -54.48 -9.50
N LEU A 21 -23.12 -55.04 -10.69
CA LEU A 21 -23.05 -54.32 -11.96
C LEU A 21 -24.48 -54.07 -12.44
N GLY A 22 -24.84 -52.81 -12.66
CA GLY A 22 -26.07 -52.40 -13.32
C GLY A 22 -25.82 -51.18 -14.21
N LEU A 23 -25.80 -51.38 -15.52
CA LEU A 23 -25.84 -50.33 -16.55
C LEU A 23 -27.31 -50.05 -16.92
N SER A 24 -27.68 -48.76 -16.96
CA SER A 24 -28.83 -48.11 -17.66
C SER A 24 -29.44 -47.07 -16.72
N ALA A 25 -29.99 -45.93 -17.12
CA ALA A 25 -30.05 -45.13 -18.33
C ALA A 25 -30.82 -43.86 -17.90
N CYS A 26 -30.43 -42.69 -18.42
CA CYS A 26 -31.18 -41.43 -18.54
C CYS A 26 -32.26 -41.02 -17.51
N GLY A 27 -32.10 -39.80 -16.97
CA GLY A 27 -33.18 -38.81 -16.99
C GLY A 27 -33.60 -38.22 -15.64
N GLN A 28 -33.29 -36.93 -15.47
CA GLN A 28 -33.80 -35.97 -14.47
C GLN A 28 -33.43 -36.36 -13.01
N ASN A 29 -32.99 -35.48 -12.10
CA ASN A 29 -33.21 -34.07 -11.78
C ASN A 29 -31.83 -33.55 -11.28
N ASP A 30 -31.43 -32.29 -11.30
CA ASP A 30 -32.06 -31.10 -10.76
C ASP A 30 -31.40 -29.87 -11.41
N THR A 31 -32.21 -28.83 -11.54
CA THR A 31 -31.85 -27.44 -11.75
C THR A 31 -30.39 -27.11 -11.43
N SER A 32 -29.64 -26.80 -12.49
CA SER A 32 -28.42 -26.03 -12.40
C SER A 32 -28.75 -24.64 -11.89
N GLU A 33 -28.59 -24.43 -10.59
CA GLU A 33 -28.33 -23.11 -10.04
C GLU A 33 -26.81 -23.06 -9.82
N PRO A 34 -26.07 -22.16 -10.47
CA PRO A 34 -24.66 -21.99 -10.16
C PRO A 34 -24.60 -21.27 -8.82
N GLU A 35 -24.50 -22.04 -7.73
CA GLU A 35 -23.93 -21.52 -6.51
C GLU A 35 -22.43 -21.28 -6.80
N ALA A 36 -22.15 -20.11 -7.40
CA ALA A 36 -20.84 -19.50 -7.38
C ALA A 36 -20.57 -19.02 -5.95
N ALA A 37 -20.50 -19.95 -5.00
CA ALA A 37 -19.76 -19.78 -3.78
C ALA A 37 -18.28 -19.81 -4.16
N SER A 38 -17.78 -18.70 -4.71
CA SER A 38 -16.37 -18.36 -4.56
C SER A 38 -16.19 -17.97 -3.09
N THR A 39 -16.12 -18.97 -2.21
CA THR A 39 -15.32 -18.81 -1.01
C THR A 39 -13.89 -18.67 -1.49
N SER A 40 -13.50 -17.42 -1.79
CA SER A 40 -12.11 -17.03 -1.78
C SER A 40 -11.63 -17.37 -0.37
N GLN A 41 -11.03 -18.54 -0.22
CA GLN A 41 -10.18 -18.83 0.91
C GLN A 41 -9.09 -17.78 0.81
N ALA A 42 -9.29 -16.66 1.51
CA ALA A 42 -8.22 -15.74 1.84
C ALA A 42 -7.20 -16.62 2.55
N ALA A 43 -6.20 -17.08 1.81
CA ALA A 43 -4.94 -17.50 2.41
C ALA A 43 -4.62 -16.35 3.37
N SER A 44 -4.56 -16.65 4.68
CA SER A 44 -4.25 -15.63 5.68
C SER A 44 -2.94 -15.00 5.25
N ALA A 45 -3.02 -13.81 4.66
CA ALA A 45 -1.86 -13.09 4.20
C ALA A 45 -1.03 -12.79 5.44
N SER A 46 0.26 -13.11 5.39
CA SER A 46 1.18 -12.94 6.50
C SER A 46 1.20 -11.50 7.02
N LEU A 47 0.99 -10.54 6.11
CA LEU A 47 0.80 -9.13 6.38
C LEU A 47 -0.53 -8.67 5.76
N THR A 48 -1.29 -7.85 6.48
CA THR A 48 -2.48 -7.17 5.95
C THR A 48 -2.35 -5.66 6.14
N LEU A 49 -3.11 -4.89 5.37
CA LEU A 49 -3.29 -3.45 5.59
C LEU A 49 -4.76 -3.20 5.96
N GLY A 50 -5.04 -3.14 7.25
CA GLY A 50 -6.35 -2.84 7.81
C GLY A 50 -6.74 -1.37 7.60
N ASP A 51 -8.04 -1.13 7.40
CA ASP A 51 -8.63 0.20 7.19
C ASP A 51 -7.93 1.02 6.08
N ALA A 52 -7.34 0.34 5.10
CA ALA A 52 -6.57 0.93 4.03
C ALA A 52 -7.35 2.01 3.27
N TRP A 53 -6.77 3.19 3.15
CA TRP A 53 -7.35 4.27 2.38
C TRP A 53 -6.30 5.15 1.73
N VAL A 54 -6.67 5.77 0.62
CA VAL A 54 -5.81 6.71 -0.13
C VAL A 54 -6.47 8.07 -0.15
N LYS A 55 -5.68 9.14 -0.03
CA LYS A 55 -6.19 10.50 -0.20
C LYS A 55 -6.53 10.74 -1.68
N THR A 56 -7.67 11.36 -1.96
CA THR A 56 -8.03 11.74 -3.32
C THR A 56 -7.03 12.74 -3.91
N ALA A 57 -6.77 12.60 -5.20
CA ALA A 57 -5.84 13.46 -5.93
C ALA A 57 -6.19 13.48 -7.42
N GLU A 58 -6.24 14.67 -8.02
CA GLU A 58 -6.47 14.83 -9.46
C GLU A 58 -5.19 14.58 -10.27
N GLU A 59 -4.04 14.98 -9.74
CA GLU A 59 -2.72 14.82 -10.35
C GLU A 59 -1.61 14.89 -9.29
N GLY A 60 -0.37 14.60 -9.69
CA GLY A 60 0.80 14.77 -8.83
C GLY A 60 0.98 13.63 -7.83
N MET A 61 0.82 13.92 -6.54
CA MET A 61 1.19 12.99 -5.47
C MET A 61 0.06 12.77 -4.47
N THR A 62 0.01 11.60 -3.83
CA THR A 62 -0.94 11.29 -2.76
C THR A 62 -0.39 10.29 -1.75
N GLY A 63 -1.02 10.20 -0.58
CA GLY A 63 -0.65 9.26 0.49
C GLY A 63 -1.67 8.13 0.64
N ILE A 64 -1.16 6.93 0.91
CA ILE A 64 -1.92 5.76 1.35
C ILE A 64 -1.64 5.52 2.84
N PHE A 65 -2.71 5.25 3.57
CA PHE A 65 -2.76 5.16 5.02
C PHE A 65 -3.54 3.91 5.46
N GLY A 66 -3.40 3.51 6.71
CA GLY A 66 -4.01 2.31 7.27
C GLY A 66 -3.16 1.72 8.39
N THR A 67 -3.50 0.52 8.85
CA THR A 67 -2.70 -0.20 9.85
C THR A 67 -2.16 -1.48 9.25
N LEU A 68 -0.84 -1.61 9.19
CA LEU A 68 -0.21 -2.87 8.82
C LEU A 68 -0.32 -3.83 10.01
N GLU A 69 -0.81 -5.04 9.78
CA GLU A 69 -0.93 -6.08 10.80
C GLU A 69 -0.15 -7.32 10.37
N ASN A 70 0.78 -7.76 11.22
CA ASN A 70 1.58 -8.96 11.00
C ASN A 70 1.00 -10.09 11.84
N THR A 71 0.45 -11.11 11.17
CA THR A 71 -0.17 -12.27 11.82
C THR A 71 0.80 -13.43 12.03
N THR A 72 2.06 -13.27 11.65
CA THR A 72 3.11 -14.29 11.76
C THR A 72 3.86 -14.23 13.10
N ASP A 73 4.69 -15.23 13.35
CA ASP A 73 5.56 -15.36 14.52
C ASP A 73 6.96 -14.73 14.33
N LYS A 74 7.18 -13.99 13.23
CA LYS A 74 8.43 -13.32 12.90
C LYS A 74 8.19 -11.87 12.51
N ASP A 75 9.18 -11.02 12.68
CA ASP A 75 9.12 -9.65 12.20
C ASP A 75 9.08 -9.65 10.66
N ILE A 76 8.19 -8.83 10.10
CA ILE A 76 8.11 -8.59 8.65
C ILE A 76 8.69 -7.20 8.38
N ASN A 77 9.61 -7.09 7.43
CA ASN A 77 10.09 -5.79 6.97
C ASN A 77 9.45 -5.43 5.63
N LEU A 78 8.61 -4.40 5.62
CA LEU A 78 8.04 -3.83 4.40
C LEU A 78 9.07 -2.87 3.79
N VAL A 79 9.56 -3.17 2.59
CA VAL A 79 10.66 -2.41 1.96
C VAL A 79 10.20 -1.58 0.77
N ALA A 80 9.07 -1.94 0.15
CA ALA A 80 8.51 -1.16 -0.95
C ALA A 80 6.99 -1.35 -1.05
N ALA A 81 6.37 -0.48 -1.83
CA ALA A 81 5.01 -0.67 -2.32
C ALA A 81 4.99 -0.36 -3.83
N LYS A 82 3.98 -0.86 -4.54
CA LYS A 82 3.79 -0.61 -5.98
C LYS A 82 2.33 -0.30 -6.27
N TYR A 83 2.11 0.56 -7.25
CA TYR A 83 0.81 0.91 -7.79
C TYR A 83 0.96 1.21 -9.29
N ASP A 84 0.21 0.51 -10.13
CA ASP A 84 0.35 0.62 -11.59
C ASP A 84 -0.07 2.01 -12.12
N GLY A 85 -0.97 2.68 -11.39
CA GLY A 85 -1.45 4.03 -11.69
C GLY A 85 -0.48 5.16 -11.36
N ALA A 86 0.76 4.86 -10.95
CA ALA A 86 1.77 5.84 -10.58
C ALA A 86 3.13 5.57 -11.24
N GLY A 87 3.96 6.61 -11.36
CA GLY A 87 5.34 6.48 -11.82
C GLY A 87 6.25 5.88 -10.74
N MET A 88 6.01 6.23 -9.48
CA MET A 88 6.81 5.78 -8.35
C MET A 88 5.96 5.69 -7.07
N VAL A 89 6.30 4.73 -6.21
CA VAL A 89 5.70 4.60 -4.87
C VAL A 89 6.83 4.39 -3.87
N GLN A 90 6.80 5.14 -2.77
CA GLN A 90 7.84 5.17 -1.75
C GLN A 90 7.23 4.99 -0.36
N LEU A 91 8.06 4.57 0.58
CA LEU A 91 7.72 4.54 2.01
C LEU A 91 8.25 5.83 2.63
N HIS A 92 7.41 6.62 3.30
CA HIS A 92 7.79 7.93 3.84
C HIS A 92 7.60 7.98 5.36
N GLU A 93 8.50 8.69 6.02
CA GLU A 93 8.42 9.01 7.44
C GLU A 93 8.37 10.53 7.65
N THR A 94 7.66 10.96 8.70
CA THR A 94 7.71 12.34 9.19
C THR A 94 8.79 12.47 10.24
N VAL A 95 9.70 13.42 10.05
CA VAL A 95 10.78 13.72 10.99
C VAL A 95 10.85 15.22 11.27
N ASP A 96 11.30 15.58 12.47
CA ASP A 96 11.67 16.95 12.78
C ASP A 96 12.98 17.29 12.06
N ASP A 97 12.97 18.36 11.26
CA ASP A 97 14.13 18.85 10.51
C ASP A 97 15.20 19.52 11.41
N GLY A 98 14.94 19.65 12.70
CA GLY A 98 15.79 20.34 13.68
C GLY A 98 15.46 21.82 13.83
N THR A 99 14.55 22.35 13.00
CA THR A 99 14.02 23.72 13.09
C THR A 99 12.67 23.80 13.82
N GLY A 100 12.15 22.68 14.32
CA GLY A 100 10.81 22.57 14.88
C GLY A 100 9.71 22.44 13.81
N THR A 101 10.10 22.22 12.55
CA THR A 101 9.20 21.94 11.43
C THR A 101 9.21 20.44 11.13
N MET A 102 8.02 19.86 10.98
CA MET A 102 7.86 18.46 10.55
C MET A 102 8.02 18.37 9.04
N THR A 103 8.92 17.51 8.58
CA THR A 103 9.21 17.28 7.16
C THR A 103 9.04 15.81 6.82
N MET A 104 8.50 15.53 5.63
CA MET A 104 8.38 14.19 5.08
C MET A 104 9.56 13.84 4.20
N ARG A 105 10.03 12.59 4.33
CA ARG A 105 11.12 12.05 3.52
C ARG A 105 10.97 10.56 3.30
N GLU A 106 11.61 10.07 2.25
CA GLU A 106 11.71 8.64 2.00
C GLU A 106 12.45 7.88 3.14
N LYS A 107 11.86 6.77 3.58
CA LYS A 107 12.42 5.84 4.54
C LYS A 107 13.01 4.62 3.84
N LYS A 108 14.27 4.73 3.40
CA LYS A 108 14.99 3.67 2.67
C LYS A 108 15.15 2.34 3.42
N GLY A 109 15.05 2.35 4.75
CA GLY A 109 15.13 1.14 5.58
C GLY A 109 13.85 0.32 5.64
N GLY A 110 12.74 0.83 5.10
CA GLY A 110 11.44 0.21 5.22
C GLY A 110 10.80 0.34 6.60
N PHE A 111 9.69 -0.35 6.80
CA PHE A 111 8.96 -0.43 8.07
C PHE A 111 9.03 -1.86 8.62
N VAL A 112 9.55 -2.00 9.83
CA VAL A 112 9.52 -3.27 10.56
C VAL A 112 8.18 -3.39 11.30
N ILE A 113 7.41 -4.42 10.96
CA ILE A 113 6.17 -4.79 11.61
C ILE A 113 6.45 -5.99 12.52
N PRO A 114 6.43 -5.83 13.85
CA PRO A 114 6.78 -6.90 14.78
C PRO A 114 5.91 -8.15 14.62
N ALA A 115 6.46 -9.33 14.96
CA ALA A 115 5.69 -10.57 15.06
C ALA A 115 4.41 -10.40 15.89
N GLY A 116 3.25 -10.78 15.35
CA GLY A 116 1.95 -10.61 16.01
C GLY A 116 1.57 -9.16 16.32
N GLY A 117 2.28 -8.19 15.75
CA GLY A 117 2.15 -6.76 16.03
C GLY A 117 1.56 -5.98 14.87
N SER A 118 1.52 -4.66 15.05
CA SER A 118 1.00 -3.73 14.05
C SER A 118 1.88 -2.49 13.89
N PHE A 119 1.74 -1.82 12.74
CA PHE A 119 2.42 -0.58 12.42
C PHE A 119 1.44 0.39 11.75
N VAL A 120 1.29 1.58 12.33
CA VAL A 120 0.29 2.57 11.88
C VAL A 120 0.87 3.46 10.78
N LEU A 121 0.11 3.61 9.71
CA LEU A 121 0.32 4.58 8.64
C LEU A 121 -0.78 5.64 8.71
N GLU A 122 -0.42 6.89 8.99
CA GLU A 122 -1.38 7.98 9.23
C GLU A 122 -0.90 9.33 8.69
N PRO A 123 -1.83 10.26 8.35
CA PRO A 123 -1.48 11.61 7.94
C PRO A 123 -0.64 12.33 9.02
N GLY A 124 0.41 13.04 8.61
CA GLY A 124 1.39 13.63 9.50
C GLY A 124 2.36 12.63 10.14
N GLY A 125 2.19 11.33 9.94
CA GLY A 125 3.08 10.26 10.41
C GLY A 125 3.72 9.48 9.27
N ASN A 126 4.02 8.21 9.51
CA ASN A 126 4.50 7.31 8.47
C ASN A 126 3.38 7.04 7.45
N HIS A 127 3.71 6.94 6.18
CA HIS A 127 2.73 6.66 5.13
C HIS A 127 3.41 6.06 3.89
N ILE A 128 2.60 5.53 2.98
CA ILE A 128 3.06 5.11 1.66
C ILE A 128 2.76 6.27 0.71
N MET A 129 3.80 6.85 0.13
CA MET A 129 3.71 8.00 -0.77
C MET A 129 3.65 7.53 -2.21
N VAL A 130 2.63 7.97 -2.95
CA VAL A 130 2.43 7.72 -4.37
C VAL A 130 2.84 8.98 -5.13
N MET A 131 3.84 8.85 -5.99
CA MET A 131 4.43 9.93 -6.79
C MET A 131 4.07 9.73 -8.27
N ASP A 132 3.97 10.83 -9.01
CA ASP A 132 3.69 10.83 -10.44
C ASP A 132 2.42 10.04 -10.81
N LEU A 133 1.28 10.42 -10.21
CA LEU A 133 -0.03 9.87 -10.55
C LEU A 133 -0.32 10.01 -12.05
N LYS A 134 -0.58 8.88 -12.70
CA LYS A 134 -0.90 8.81 -14.14
C LYS A 134 -2.36 9.14 -14.43
N GLN A 135 -3.23 9.01 -13.43
CA GLN A 135 -4.66 9.20 -13.53
C GLN A 135 -5.26 9.64 -12.19
N PRO A 136 -6.33 10.45 -12.19
CA PRO A 136 -7.01 10.88 -10.97
C PRO A 136 -7.48 9.71 -10.11
N ILE A 137 -7.43 9.88 -8.79
CA ILE A 137 -8.05 9.01 -7.80
C ILE A 137 -9.20 9.79 -7.15
N LYS A 138 -10.44 9.35 -7.40
CA LYS A 138 -11.66 10.04 -6.97
C LYS A 138 -12.27 9.39 -5.74
N ALA A 139 -13.02 10.18 -4.96
CA ALA A 139 -13.65 9.69 -3.74
C ALA A 139 -14.52 8.45 -4.00
N GLY A 140 -14.34 7.43 -3.16
CA GLY A 140 -15.05 6.16 -3.24
C GLY A 140 -14.49 5.15 -4.25
N GLU A 141 -13.48 5.51 -5.04
CA GLU A 141 -12.75 4.54 -5.86
C GLU A 141 -11.89 3.61 -4.98
N GLU A 142 -11.64 2.41 -5.47
CA GLU A 142 -10.73 1.45 -4.84
C GLU A 142 -9.50 1.27 -5.74
N ILE A 143 -8.30 1.37 -5.14
CA ILE A 143 -7.04 1.11 -5.84
C ILE A 143 -6.41 -0.18 -5.32
N ASP A 144 -5.79 -0.94 -6.24
CA ASP A 144 -5.01 -2.14 -5.92
C ASP A 144 -3.54 -1.75 -5.73
N VAL A 145 -3.03 -1.95 -4.52
CA VAL A 145 -1.66 -1.65 -4.13
C VAL A 145 -0.95 -2.96 -3.80
N GLN A 146 0.31 -3.07 -4.16
CA GLN A 146 1.13 -4.25 -3.87
C GLN A 146 2.19 -3.89 -2.84
N LEU A 147 2.12 -4.49 -1.66
CA LEU A 147 3.15 -4.37 -0.62
C LEU A 147 4.27 -5.38 -0.90
N VAL A 148 5.52 -4.97 -0.77
CA VAL A 148 6.70 -5.81 -1.05
C VAL A 148 7.56 -5.92 0.20
N THR A 149 7.71 -7.14 0.71
CA THR A 149 8.53 -7.43 1.89
C THR A 149 10.00 -7.62 1.52
N ALA A 150 10.87 -7.59 2.52
CA ALA A 150 12.31 -7.86 2.34
C ALA A 150 12.61 -9.29 1.85
N ASP A 151 11.65 -10.21 1.97
CA ASP A 151 11.74 -11.59 1.48
C ASP A 151 11.22 -11.73 0.03
N ASP A 152 11.05 -10.62 -0.68
CA ASP A 152 10.47 -10.52 -2.03
C ASP A 152 9.01 -11.03 -2.14
N GLU A 153 8.31 -11.17 -1.01
CA GLU A 153 6.88 -11.48 -1.00
C GLU A 153 6.08 -10.26 -1.45
N THR A 154 5.16 -10.46 -2.40
CA THR A 154 4.26 -9.42 -2.88
C THR A 154 2.84 -9.69 -2.40
N ILE A 155 2.29 -8.74 -1.67
CA ILE A 155 1.01 -8.87 -0.97
C ILE A 155 0.04 -7.84 -1.53
N PRO A 156 -1.04 -8.25 -2.23
CA PRO A 156 -2.03 -7.34 -2.76
C PRO A 156 -2.93 -6.81 -1.63
N VAL A 157 -3.12 -5.50 -1.59
CA VAL A 157 -4.03 -4.80 -0.68
C VAL A 157 -4.88 -3.80 -1.44
N LYS A 158 -6.10 -3.58 -0.95
CA LYS A 158 -7.07 -2.66 -1.55
C LYS A 158 -7.20 -1.44 -0.66
N ALA A 159 -7.13 -0.24 -1.23
CA ALA A 159 -7.31 1.01 -0.50
C ALA A 159 -8.46 1.84 -1.09
N ILE A 160 -9.36 2.29 -0.23
CA ILE A 160 -10.50 3.12 -0.63
C ILE A 160 -10.10 4.60 -0.64
N ALA A 161 -10.42 5.30 -1.72
CA ALA A 161 -10.16 6.72 -1.87
C ALA A 161 -11.10 7.57 -1.01
N LYS A 162 -10.53 8.47 -0.21
CA LYS A 162 -11.27 9.37 0.69
C LYS A 162 -10.79 10.81 0.51
N ASP A 163 -11.73 11.74 0.53
CA ASP A 163 -11.42 13.16 0.63
C ASP A 163 -10.87 13.47 2.03
N TYR A 164 -9.68 14.06 2.07
CA TYR A 164 -9.02 14.45 3.32
C TYR A 164 -8.29 15.78 3.15
N SER A 165 -8.70 16.79 3.94
CA SER A 165 -8.15 18.15 3.92
C SER A 165 -7.19 18.45 5.09
N GLY A 166 -6.93 17.47 5.96
CA GLY A 166 -6.02 17.62 7.11
C GLY A 166 -4.54 17.43 6.73
N ALA A 167 -3.67 17.68 7.72
CA ALA A 167 -2.20 17.66 7.64
C ALA A 167 -1.61 18.66 6.62
N GLN A 168 -1.06 19.78 7.11
CA GLN A 168 -0.33 20.75 6.30
C GLN A 168 1.12 20.25 6.17
N GLU A 169 1.35 19.38 5.19
CA GLU A 169 2.59 18.63 5.06
C GLU A 169 3.62 19.40 4.23
N THR A 170 4.83 19.58 4.78
CA THR A 170 5.97 20.20 4.08
C THR A 170 6.95 19.10 3.67
N TYR A 171 7.31 19.07 2.39
CA TYR A 171 8.21 18.07 1.81
C TYR A 171 9.64 18.59 1.75
N ALA A 172 10.62 17.72 1.94
CA ALA A 172 12.03 18.08 1.82
C ALA A 172 12.35 18.52 0.37
N PRO A 173 13.00 19.68 0.16
CA PRO A 173 13.37 20.13 -1.18
C PRO A 173 14.45 19.20 -1.76
N GLY A 174 14.12 18.48 -2.83
CA GLY A 174 15.08 17.62 -3.55
C GLY A 174 14.52 16.34 -4.17
N GLU A 175 13.27 15.97 -3.87
CA GLU A 175 12.68 14.69 -4.31
C GLU A 175 11.50 14.85 -5.29
N ALA A 176 11.15 16.10 -5.66
CA ALA A 176 10.05 16.42 -6.55
C ALA A 176 10.43 17.45 -7.61
N GLU A 177 11.47 17.20 -8.43
CA GLU A 177 11.84 18.15 -9.50
C GLU A 177 12.21 17.41 -10.79
N ALA A 178 11.20 16.95 -11.51
CA ALA A 178 11.30 16.66 -12.94
C ALA A 178 9.99 17.03 -13.64
N GLY A 179 9.70 18.33 -13.74
CA GLY A 179 8.73 18.79 -14.74
C GLY A 179 8.08 20.14 -14.50
N LYS A 180 8.80 21.25 -14.75
CA LYS A 180 8.35 22.34 -15.64
C LYS A 180 9.41 23.42 -15.80
N ASP A 181 10.16 23.31 -16.90
CA ASP A 181 10.96 24.41 -17.42
C ASP A 181 10.04 25.51 -18.00
N GLY A 182 10.25 26.74 -17.52
CA GLY A 182 10.05 28.02 -18.23
C GLY A 182 8.60 28.47 -18.49
N GLU A 183 8.23 29.74 -18.46
CA GLU A 183 8.98 31.00 -18.38
C GLU A 183 7.94 32.15 -18.24
N LYS A 184 8.39 33.29 -17.71
CA LYS A 184 7.82 34.66 -17.72
C LYS A 184 6.89 35.10 -16.60
N SER A 185 7.51 35.73 -15.61
CA SER A 185 6.99 36.94 -14.99
C SER A 185 8.13 37.86 -14.51
N GLU A 186 8.86 38.47 -15.45
CA GLU A 186 9.64 39.67 -15.13
C GLU A 186 8.68 40.83 -14.91
N LYS A 187 8.54 41.21 -13.64
CA LYS A 187 7.80 42.37 -13.18
C LYS A 187 8.82 43.44 -12.83
N ASP A 188 9.22 44.23 -13.83
CA ASP A 188 10.08 45.39 -13.65
C ASP A 188 9.34 46.46 -12.85
N GLY A 189 9.85 46.72 -11.65
CA GLY A 189 9.38 47.79 -10.80
C GLY A 189 10.43 48.10 -9.75
N MET A 190 11.46 48.87 -10.12
CA MET A 190 12.26 49.61 -9.15
C MET A 190 12.70 50.93 -9.77
N GLY A 191 12.20 52.03 -9.22
CA GLY A 191 12.68 53.36 -9.54
C GLY A 191 14.10 53.55 -9.03
N ASP A 192 14.89 54.29 -9.80
CA ASP A 192 16.06 54.98 -9.28
C ASP A 192 16.21 56.34 -9.97
N MET A 193 16.46 57.34 -9.13
CA MET A 193 16.63 58.74 -9.50
C MET A 193 18.05 58.97 -9.99
N SER A 194 18.22 59.61 -11.15
CA SER A 194 19.42 60.39 -11.40
C SER A 194 19.11 61.53 -12.38
N GLY A 195 19.34 62.75 -11.91
CA GLY A 195 19.11 63.98 -12.65
C GLY A 195 20.13 64.19 -13.76
N MET A 196 19.64 64.68 -14.89
CA MET A 196 20.41 65.44 -15.87
C MET A 196 19.46 66.44 -16.56
N ASP A 197 19.33 67.64 -15.96
CA ASP A 197 18.92 68.83 -16.71
C ASP A 197 20.19 69.56 -17.14
N MET A 198 20.51 69.42 -18.41
CA MET A 198 21.57 70.13 -19.12
C MET A 198 21.10 70.23 -20.56
N SER A 199 20.49 71.34 -20.93
CA SER A 199 20.50 71.90 -22.29
C SER A 199 19.85 73.27 -22.30
N GLY A 200 20.67 74.31 -22.11
CA GLY A 200 20.47 75.52 -22.88
C GLY A 200 21.00 75.30 -24.30
N ASP A 201 20.26 75.73 -25.32
CA ASP A 201 20.83 76.44 -26.47
C ASP A 201 19.70 77.10 -27.29
N LYS A 202 19.88 78.40 -27.53
CA LYS A 202 19.26 79.31 -28.52
C LYS A 202 17.81 79.76 -28.38
#